data_AF-A0A433BB65-F1
#
_entry.id   AF-A0A433BB65-F1
#
_cell.length_a   1.000
_cell.length_b   1.000
_cell.length_c   1.000
_cell.angle_alpha   90.00
_cell.angle_beta   90.00
_cell.angle_gamma   90.00
#
_symmetry.space_group_name_H-M   'P 1'
#
loop_
_entity.id
_entity.type
_entity.pdbx_description
1 polymer ?
#
loop_
_entity_poly.entity_id
_entity_poly.type
_entity_poly.pdbx_seq_one_letter_code
_entity_poly.pdbx_strand_id
1 'polypeptide(L)'
;GGVGTPFEADDTQRLRDLRDAIAAAGDELSLPQLLALLTIAAEPNLSVNDLAERMGVPQQSASRFVAVLLGRYQSASGAGPKEPLIDQGVSLTDPRKRALTLTPAGRDLVTRMTGPGPSTRHSKGH
;
A
#
# COMPACT_ATOMS: atom_id res chain seq x y z
N GLY A 1 -23.09 6.36 30.67
CA GLY A 1 -22.38 5.29 29.94
C GLY A 1 -22.97 5.22 28.56
N GLY A 2 -22.25 5.74 27.56
CA GLY A 2 -22.66 5.59 26.17
C GLY A 2 -22.17 4.23 25.68
N VAL A 3 -23.09 3.29 25.49
CA VAL A 3 -22.79 2.07 24.74
C VAL A 3 -22.62 2.53 23.30
N GLY A 4 -21.37 2.62 22.84
CA GLY A 4 -21.08 2.93 21.44
C GLY A 4 -21.85 1.96 20.56
N THR A 5 -22.56 2.49 19.55
CA THR A 5 -23.22 1.66 18.54
C THR A 5 -22.20 0.66 18.00
N PRO A 6 -22.52 -0.65 17.98
CA PRO A 6 -21.60 -1.65 17.45
C PRO A 6 -21.18 -1.25 16.03
N PHE A 7 -19.89 -1.44 15.73
CA PHE A 7 -19.38 -1.30 14.38
C PHE A 7 -20.23 -2.23 13.47
N GLU A 8 -20.78 -1.70 12.38
CA GLU A 8 -21.69 -2.46 11.51
C GLU A 8 -21.03 -3.79 11.08
N ALA A 9 -21.84 -4.84 10.85
CA ALA A 9 -21.31 -6.17 10.55
C ALA A 9 -20.38 -6.17 9.33
N ASP A 10 -20.72 -5.36 8.32
CA ASP A 10 -19.92 -5.16 7.10
C ASP A 10 -18.59 -4.46 7.39
N ASP A 11 -18.59 -3.46 8.27
CA ASP A 11 -17.37 -2.75 8.65
C ASP A 11 -16.45 -3.63 9.49
N THR A 12 -17.03 -4.49 10.33
CA THR A 12 -16.26 -5.48 11.09
C THR A 12 -15.62 -6.52 10.17
N GLN A 13 -16.29 -6.93 9.09
CA GLN A 13 -15.71 -7.83 8.11
C GLN A 13 -14.57 -7.16 7.34
N ARG A 14 -14.75 -5.92 6.88
CA ARG A 14 -13.68 -5.15 6.21
C ARG A 14 -12.44 -4.99 7.08
N LEU A 15 -12.62 -4.73 8.38
CA LEU A 15 -11.50 -4.66 9.31
C LEU A 15 -10.75 -5.98 9.46
N ARG A 16 -11.46 -7.12 9.46
CA ARG A 16 -10.82 -8.45 9.47
C ARG A 16 -10.01 -8.68 8.20
N ASP A 17 -10.62 -8.41 7.04
CA ASP A 17 -9.98 -8.59 5.74
C ASP A 17 -8.71 -7.73 5.62
N LEU A 18 -8.78 -6.46 6.04
CA LEU A 18 -7.63 -5.56 6.09
C LEU A 18 -6.55 -6.06 7.04
N ARG A 19 -6.92 -6.47 8.27
CA ARG A 19 -5.96 -7.00 9.25
C ARG A 19 -5.25 -8.23 8.69
N ASP A 20 -5.99 -9.15 8.08
CA ASP A 20 -5.44 -10.41 7.57
C ASP A 20 -4.53 -10.14 6.35
N ALA A 21 -4.87 -9.16 5.51
CA ALA A 21 -4.01 -8.73 4.42
C ALA A 21 -2.72 -8.04 4.92
N ILE A 22 -2.80 -7.18 5.95
CA ILE A 22 -1.64 -6.57 6.59
C ILE A 22 -0.76 -7.65 7.24
N ALA A 23 -1.36 -8.62 7.94
CA ALA A 23 -0.63 -9.71 8.57
C ALA A 23 0.10 -10.57 7.54
N ALA A 24 -0.55 -10.91 6.43
CA ALA A 24 0.07 -11.65 5.32
C ALA A 24 1.22 -10.88 4.66
N ALA A 25 1.13 -9.55 4.60
CA ALA A 25 2.21 -8.69 4.10
C ALA A 25 3.33 -8.48 5.12
N GLY A 26 3.05 -8.63 6.42
CA GLY A 26 3.96 -8.32 7.53
C GLY A 26 5.23 -9.16 7.57
N ASP A 27 5.21 -10.34 6.95
CA ASP A 27 6.39 -11.20 6.79
C ASP A 27 7.39 -10.62 5.78
N GLU A 28 6.92 -9.80 4.83
CA GLU A 28 7.73 -9.24 3.74
C GLU A 28 7.97 -7.72 3.89
N LEU A 29 7.03 -7.01 4.52
CA LEU A 29 7.02 -5.55 4.61
C LEU A 29 6.71 -5.08 6.04
N SER A 30 7.49 -4.11 6.50
CA SER A 30 7.14 -3.32 7.68
C SER A 30 5.94 -2.40 7.40
N LEU A 31 5.21 -2.00 8.44
CA LEU A 31 4.05 -1.11 8.31
C LEU A 31 4.37 0.22 7.57
N PRO A 32 5.50 0.91 7.80
CA PRO A 32 5.87 2.10 7.02
C PRO A 32 6.07 1.81 5.52
N GLN A 33 6.60 0.64 5.16
CA GLN A 33 6.77 0.25 3.75
C GLN A 33 5.41 -0.05 3.11
N LEU A 34 4.50 -0.66 3.87
CA LEU A 34 3.13 -0.88 3.42
C LEU A 34 2.39 0.44 3.19
N LEU A 35 2.53 1.39 4.11
CA LEU A 35 1.98 2.74 3.96
C LEU A 35 2.58 3.46 2.74
N ALA A 36 3.88 3.31 2.49
CA ALA A 36 4.52 3.85 1.29
C ALA A 36 3.92 3.25 0.01
N LEU A 37 3.72 1.93 -0.04
CA LEU A 37 3.08 1.26 -1.18
C LEU A 37 1.66 1.76 -1.42
N LEU A 38 0.84 1.85 -0.36
CA LEU A 38 -0.54 2.34 -0.43
C LEU A 38 -0.59 3.82 -0.87
N THR A 39 0.37 4.64 -0.44
CA THR A 39 0.47 6.05 -0.86
C THR A 39 0.78 6.15 -2.35
N ILE A 40 1.74 5.36 -2.86
CA ILE A 40 2.06 5.30 -4.30
C ILE A 40 0.85 4.78 -5.11
N ALA A 41 0.08 3.85 -4.55
CA ALA A 41 -1.13 3.34 -5.20
C ALA A 41 -2.23 4.41 -5.29
N ALA A 42 -2.45 5.17 -4.22
CA ALA A 42 -3.44 6.24 -4.17
C ALA A 42 -3.05 7.44 -5.04
N GLU A 43 -1.75 7.69 -5.19
CA GLU A 43 -1.21 8.81 -5.95
C GLU A 43 -0.10 8.33 -6.90
N PRO A 44 -0.45 7.83 -8.09
CA PRO A 44 0.53 7.38 -9.06
C PRO A 44 1.42 8.52 -9.58
N ASN A 45 2.66 8.18 -9.94
CA ASN A 45 3.68 9.08 -10.49
C ASN A 45 4.34 10.05 -9.50
N LEU A 46 4.15 9.85 -8.19
CA LEU A 46 4.94 10.55 -7.17
C LEU A 46 6.43 10.29 -7.37
N SER A 47 7.26 11.31 -7.14
CA SER A 47 8.69 11.10 -6.92
C SER A 47 8.95 10.65 -5.48
N VAL A 48 10.19 10.21 -5.20
CA VAL A 48 10.62 9.88 -3.83
C VAL A 48 10.49 11.09 -2.89
N ASN A 49 10.71 12.30 -3.41
CA ASN A 49 10.55 13.52 -2.63
C ASN A 49 9.08 13.76 -2.28
N ASP A 50 8.19 13.66 -3.28
CA ASP A 50 6.75 13.85 -3.06
C ASP A 50 6.22 12.78 -2.07
N LEU A 51 6.70 11.54 -2.17
CA LEU A 51 6.37 10.48 -1.21
C LEU A 51 6.80 10.82 0.22
N ALA A 52 8.02 11.34 0.39
CA ALA A 52 8.52 11.76 1.70
C ALA A 52 7.63 12.84 2.34
N GLU A 53 7.24 13.83 1.53
CA GLU A 53 6.32 14.90 1.95
C GLU A 53 4.95 14.35 2.34
N ARG A 54 4.37 13.45 1.53
CA ARG A 54 3.04 12.87 1.84
C ARG A 54 3.03 11.99 3.06
N MET A 55 4.10 11.25 3.30
CA MET A 55 4.23 10.41 4.48
C MET A 55 4.67 11.19 5.73
N GLY A 56 5.10 12.45 5.59
CA GLY A 56 5.66 13.23 6.69
C GLY A 56 6.94 12.64 7.26
N VAL A 57 7.77 12.00 6.42
CA VAL A 57 9.02 11.34 6.84
C VAL A 57 10.24 11.98 6.16
N PRO A 58 11.44 11.86 6.75
CA PRO A 58 12.66 12.30 6.06
C PRO A 58 12.85 11.59 4.71
N GLN A 59 13.39 12.30 3.72
CA GLN A 59 13.64 11.75 2.38
C GLN A 59 14.50 10.49 2.39
N GLN A 60 15.45 10.37 3.32
CA GLN A 60 16.27 9.17 3.51
C GLN A 60 15.42 7.94 3.88
N SER A 61 14.42 8.12 4.75
CA SER A 61 13.48 7.06 5.11
C SER A 61 12.62 6.65 3.92
N ALA A 62 12.04 7.62 3.20
CA ALA A 62 11.26 7.36 2.00
C ALA A 62 12.08 6.62 0.92
N SER A 63 13.34 7.05 0.70
CA SER A 63 14.26 6.38 -0.23
C SER A 63 14.53 4.93 0.18
N ARG A 64 14.65 4.65 1.48
CA ARG A 64 14.83 3.29 1.99
C ARG A 64 13.58 2.43 1.76
N PHE A 65 12.38 2.98 1.99
CA PHE A 65 11.13 2.28 1.69
C PHE A 65 11.03 1.95 0.20
N VAL A 66 11.28 2.92 -0.67
CA VAL A 66 11.28 2.76 -2.13
C VAL A 66 12.28 1.70 -2.57
N ALA A 67 13.49 1.69 -2.00
CA ALA A 67 14.48 0.67 -2.35
C ALA A 67 14.05 -0.76 -1.96
N VAL A 68 13.37 -0.93 -0.83
CA VAL A 68 12.78 -2.23 -0.44
C VAL A 68 11.67 -2.63 -1.41
N LEU A 69 10.76 -1.71 -1.72
CA LEU A 69 9.64 -1.96 -2.64
C LEU A 69 10.10 -2.24 -4.08
N LEU A 70 11.25 -1.71 -4.49
CA LEU A 70 11.92 -2.02 -5.77
C LEU A 70 12.66 -3.36 -5.74
N GLY A 71 12.63 -4.11 -4.63
CA GLY A 71 13.35 -5.39 -4.48
C GLY A 71 14.87 -5.24 -4.38
N ARG A 72 15.40 -4.03 -4.11
CA ARG A 72 16.85 -3.78 -4.03
C ARG A 72 17.48 -4.28 -2.74
N TYR A 73 16.67 -4.56 -1.72
CA TYR A 73 17.11 -5.15 -0.47
C TYR A 73 16.49 -6.54 -0.33
N GLN A 74 17.20 -7.53 -0.85
CA GLN A 74 17.05 -8.92 -0.42
C GLN A 74 17.77 -9.02 0.93
N SER A 75 17.07 -8.77 2.04
CA SER A 75 17.70 -8.84 3.36
C SER A 75 18.39 -10.20 3.56
N ALA A 76 19.54 -10.25 4.23
CA ALA A 76 20.22 -11.49 4.58
C ALA A 76 19.38 -12.44 5.46
N SER A 77 18.26 -11.95 6.02
CA SER A 77 17.23 -12.73 6.73
C SER A 77 15.99 -13.08 5.90
N GLY A 78 15.95 -12.77 4.59
CA GLY A 78 14.79 -13.05 3.72
C GLY A 78 13.61 -12.08 3.84
N ALA A 79 13.74 -11.00 4.62
CA ALA A 79 12.70 -9.98 4.79
C ALA A 79 12.77 -8.95 3.64
N GLY A 80 12.00 -9.19 2.59
CA GLY A 80 11.79 -8.28 1.46
C GLY A 80 10.83 -8.94 0.48
N PRO A 81 10.10 -8.17 -0.35
CA PRO A 81 9.16 -8.77 -1.28
C PRO A 81 9.90 -9.62 -2.30
N LYS A 82 9.38 -10.81 -2.60
CA LYS A 82 10.02 -11.77 -3.53
C LYS A 82 10.21 -11.20 -4.93
N GLU A 83 9.35 -10.26 -5.30
CA GLU A 83 9.39 -9.52 -6.55
C GLU A 83 9.15 -8.02 -6.30
N PRO A 84 9.62 -7.12 -7.18
CA PRO A 84 9.40 -5.69 -7.04
C PRO A 84 7.90 -5.36 -7.03
N LEU A 85 7.46 -4.57 -6.06
CA LEU A 85 6.07 -4.11 -5.91
C LEU A 85 5.84 -2.75 -6.57
N ILE A 86 6.91 -2.00 -6.81
CA ILE A 86 6.87 -0.74 -7.55
C ILE A 86 7.92 -0.74 -8.65
N ASP A 87 7.75 0.15 -9.62
CA ASP A 87 8.74 0.50 -10.63
C ASP A 87 9.07 2.00 -10.54
N GLN A 88 10.22 2.37 -11.08
CA GLN A 88 10.71 3.74 -11.11
C GLN A 88 11.07 4.16 -12.54
N GLY A 89 10.16 4.91 -13.18
CA GLY A 89 10.30 5.40 -14.55
C GLY A 89 10.69 6.88 -14.64
N VAL A 90 10.89 7.37 -15.87
CA VAL A 90 10.91 8.81 -16.14
C VAL A 90 9.47 9.33 -16.03
N SER A 91 9.27 10.44 -15.33
CA SER A 91 7.93 11.03 -15.25
C SER A 91 7.48 11.56 -16.61
N LEU A 92 6.21 11.29 -16.96
CA LEU A 92 5.60 11.75 -18.20
C LEU A 92 5.31 13.26 -18.19
N THR A 93 5.16 13.86 -17.00
CA THR A 93 4.84 15.29 -16.83
C THR A 93 6.07 16.15 -16.58
N ASP A 94 7.14 15.57 -16.05
CA ASP A 94 8.43 16.24 -15.85
C ASP A 94 9.60 15.26 -16.07
N PRO A 95 10.25 15.26 -17.24
CA PRO A 95 11.35 14.34 -17.56
C PRO A 95 12.55 14.40 -16.62
N ARG A 96 12.67 15.46 -15.80
CA ARG A 96 13.72 15.61 -14.79
C ARG A 96 13.44 14.78 -13.53
N LYS A 97 12.20 14.34 -13.34
CA LYS A 97 11.77 13.56 -12.18
C LYS A 97 11.69 12.06 -12.50
N ARG A 98 11.85 11.28 -11.44
CA ARG A 98 11.59 9.83 -11.45
C ARG A 98 10.23 9.58 -10.80
N ALA A 99 9.33 8.96 -11.56
CA ALA A 99 7.97 8.64 -11.13
C ALA A 99 7.91 7.21 -10.60
N LEU A 100 7.22 7.04 -9.48
CA LEU A 100 6.93 5.75 -8.87
C LEU A 100 5.57 5.24 -9.34
N THR A 101 5.50 3.98 -9.75
CA THR A 101 4.27 3.31 -10.18
C THR A 101 4.21 1.89 -9.64
N LEU A 102 3.02 1.29 -9.57
CA LEU A 102 2.88 -0.11 -9.16
C LEU A 102 3.27 -1.06 -10.30
N THR A 103 4.00 -2.12 -9.96
CA THR A 103 4.12 -3.32 -10.79
C THR A 103 2.81 -4.14 -10.75
N PRO A 104 2.65 -5.17 -11.59
CA PRO A 104 1.54 -6.12 -11.44
C PRO A 104 1.43 -6.71 -10.02
N ALA A 105 2.54 -7.16 -9.44
CA ALA A 105 2.57 -7.71 -8.08
C ALA A 105 2.16 -6.69 -7.01
N GLY A 106 2.60 -5.43 -7.14
CA GLY A 106 2.16 -4.35 -6.27
C GLY A 106 0.65 -4.10 -6.36
N ARG A 107 0.07 -4.13 -7.57
CA ARG A 107 -1.38 -3.98 -7.77
C ARG A 107 -2.16 -5.13 -7.14
N ASP A 108 -1.67 -6.36 -7.29
CA ASP A 108 -2.33 -7.53 -6.71
C ASP A 108 -2.31 -7.46 -5.18
N LEU A 109 -1.18 -7.06 -4.59
CA LEU A 109 -1.07 -6.87 -3.15
C LEU A 109 -2.04 -5.78 -2.66
N VAL A 110 -2.07 -4.62 -3.32
CA VAL A 110 -3.01 -3.53 -2.98
C VAL A 110 -4.45 -4.00 -3.13
N THR A 111 -4.79 -4.73 -4.19
CA THR A 111 -6.14 -5.25 -4.43
C THR A 111 -6.58 -6.23 -3.35
N ARG A 112 -5.68 -7.06 -2.82
CA ARG A 112 -5.99 -7.93 -1.67
C ARG A 112 -6.29 -7.13 -0.40
N MET A 113 -5.65 -5.98 -0.21
CA MET A 113 -5.86 -5.11 0.96
C MET A 113 -7.11 -4.24 0.83
N THR A 114 -7.47 -3.82 -0.39
CA THR A 114 -8.58 -2.89 -0.66
C THR A 114 -9.79 -3.55 -1.33
N GLY A 115 -9.73 -4.87 -1.54
CA GLY A 115 -10.77 -5.63 -2.23
C GLY A 115 -12.12 -5.44 -1.54
N PRO A 116 -13.23 -5.56 -2.30
CA PRO A 116 -14.54 -5.37 -1.72
C PRO A 116 -14.78 -6.42 -0.63
N GLY A 117 -14.73 -6.00 0.63
CA GLY A 117 -15.52 -6.67 1.68
C GLY A 117 -16.97 -6.79 1.16
N PRO A 118 -17.67 -7.89 1.47
CA PRO A 118 -18.89 -8.30 0.77
C PRO A 118 -19.79 -7.09 0.53
N SER A 119 -19.96 -6.75 -0.75
CA SER A 119 -20.81 -5.65 -1.16
C SER A 119 -22.24 -6.09 -0.89
N THR A 120 -22.81 -5.68 0.25
CA THR A 120 -24.23 -5.76 0.53
C THR A 120 -24.96 -4.82 -0.43
N ARG A 121 -25.10 -5.26 -1.69
CA ARG A 121 -26.17 -4.77 -2.56
C ARG A 121 -27.48 -5.18 -1.90
N HIS A 122 -28.00 -4.33 -1.03
CA HIS A 122 -29.41 -4.30 -0.70
C HIS A 122 -30.16 -4.03 -2.01
N SER A 123 -30.69 -5.08 -2.63
CA SER A 123 -31.75 -4.95 -3.61
C SER A 123 -32.96 -4.37 -2.90
N LYS A 124 -33.21 -3.07 -3.11
CA LYS A 124 -34.55 -2.53 -2.92
C LYS A 124 -35.29 -2.83 -4.21
N GLY A 125 -35.93 -4.00 -4.25
CA GLY A 125 -36.99 -4.26 -5.21
C GLY A 125 -38.17 -3.33 -4.89
N HIS A 126 -38.65 -2.62 -5.90
CA HIS A 126 -40.01 -2.11 -6.04
C HIS A 126 -40.42 -2.38 -7.48
#